data_AF-A0A1P8WRB4-F1
#
_entry.id   AF-A0A1P8WRB4-F1
#
_cell.length_a   1.000
_cell.length_b   1.000
_cell.length_c   1.000
_cell.angle_alpha   90.00
_cell.angle_beta   90.00
_cell.angle_gamma   90.00
#
_symmetry.space_group_name_H-M   'P 1'
#
loop_
_entity.id
_entity.type
_entity.pdbx_description
1 polymer ?
#
loop_
_entity_poly.entity_id
_entity_poly.type
_entity_poly.pdbx_seq_one_letter_code
_entity_poly.pdbx_strand_id
1 'polypeptide(L)' 'MSREQYQKAFVIQFGPETNPAADRFEGRIEHVASGRNRSFEKLDEMHEFLAEQLAETTASGGGSPSDTKAPG' A
#
# COMPACT_ATOMS: atom_id res chain seq x y z
N MET A 1 14.21 -13.45 -3.07
CA MET A 1 12.91 -12.82 -3.37
C MET A 1 13.20 -11.44 -3.92
N SER A 2 12.60 -11.04 -5.05
CA SER A 2 12.87 -9.72 -5.64
C SER A 2 12.01 -8.64 -4.97
N ARG A 3 12.50 -7.40 -4.96
CA ARG A 3 11.78 -6.25 -4.39
C ARG A 3 10.42 -6.01 -5.07
N GLU A 4 10.26 -6.46 -6.32
CA GLU A 4 9.01 -6.38 -7.07
C GLU A 4 7.87 -7.20 -6.44
N GLN A 5 8.20 -8.32 -5.79
CA GLN A 5 7.20 -9.17 -5.12
C GLN A 5 6.52 -8.46 -3.95
N TYR A 6 7.15 -7.43 -3.38
CA TYR A 6 6.66 -6.71 -2.21
C TYR A 6 5.95 -5.39 -2.52
N GLN A 7 5.77 -5.03 -3.79
CA GLN A 7 5.15 -3.77 -4.22
C GLN A 7 3.67 -3.60 -3.83
N LYS A 8 3.04 -4.70 -3.40
CA LYS A 8 1.67 -4.72 -2.86
C LYS A 8 1.61 -5.43 -1.49
N ALA A 9 2.76 -5.54 -0.82
CA ALA A 9 2.86 -6.21 0.47
C ALA A 9 2.90 -5.19 1.61
N PHE A 10 2.12 -5.46 2.66
CA PHE A 10 1.99 -4.59 3.82
C PHE A 10 2.15 -5.42 5.09
N VAL A 11 2.71 -4.80 6.12
CA VAL A 11 2.72 -5.34 7.48
C VAL A 11 1.81 -4.46 8.33
N ILE A 12 0.91 -5.09 9.08
CA ILE A 12 0.03 -4.41 10.03
C ILE A 12 0.35 -4.96 11.41
N GLN A 13 0.64 -4.04 12.33
CA GLN A 13 0.79 -4.33 13.74
C GLN A 13 -0.37 -3.69 14.48
N PHE A 14 -1.27 -4.51 15.02
CA PHE A 14 -2.36 -4.02 15.86
C PHE A 14 -1.86 -3.68 17.27
N GLY A 15 -2.38 -2.59 17.81
CA GLY A 15 -2.19 -2.19 19.20
C GLY A 15 -3.03 -3.04 20.16
N PRO A 16 -2.64 -3.08 21.44
CA PRO A 16 -3.29 -3.92 22.45
C PRO A 16 -4.78 -3.59 22.66
N GLU A 17 -5.21 -2.38 22.31
CA GLU A 17 -6.61 -1.97 22.49
C GLU A 17 -7.49 -2.18 21.26
N THR A 18 -6.95 -2.80 20.20
CA THR A 18 -7.74 -3.16 19.01
C THR A 18 -8.85 -4.12 19.39
N ASN A 19 -10.09 -3.73 19.10
CA ASN A 19 -11.29 -4.55 19.26
C ASN A 19 -12.19 -4.38 18.03
N PRO A 20 -12.05 -5.24 17.01
CA PRO A 20 -12.85 -5.17 15.79
C PRO A 20 -14.34 -5.35 16.04
N ALA A 21 -14.73 -6.13 17.05
CA ALA A 21 -16.14 -6.33 17.40
C ALA A 21 -16.80 -5.07 18.00
N ALA A 22 -15.99 -4.11 18.46
CA ALA A 22 -16.43 -2.81 18.97
C ALA A 22 -16.04 -1.64 18.05
N ASP A 23 -15.67 -1.92 16.79
CA ASP A 23 -15.22 -0.94 15.80
C ASP A 23 -14.03 -0.07 16.27
N ARG A 24 -13.18 -0.65 17.13
CA ARG A 24 -11.95 0.00 17.62
C ARG A 24 -10.75 -0.61 16.93
N PHE A 25 -10.02 0.18 16.17
CA PHE A 25 -8.82 -0.23 15.47
C PHE A 25 -7.69 0.70 15.84
N GLU A 26 -6.57 0.16 16.32
CA GLU A 26 -5.37 0.98 16.51
C GLU A 26 -4.14 0.19 16.08
N GLY A 27 -3.12 0.87 15.61
CA GLY A 27 -1.89 0.19 15.24
C GLY A 27 -1.00 0.96 14.30
N ARG A 28 -0.14 0.23 13.61
CA ARG A 28 0.77 0.73 12.59
C ARG A 28 0.69 -0.12 11.35
N ILE A 29 0.66 0.53 10.19
CA ILE A 29 0.77 -0.10 8.88
C ILE A 29 2.09 0.33 8.21
N GLU A 30 2.75 -0.59 7.52
CA GLU A 30 3.98 -0.35 6.76
C GLU A 30 3.89 -0.98 5.37
N HIS A 31 4.28 -0.24 4.34
CA HIS A 31 4.43 -0.74 2.97
C HIS A 31 5.83 -1.32 2.78
N VAL A 32 5.93 -2.64 2.58
CA VAL A 32 7.19 -3.40 2.63
C VAL A 32 8.20 -2.93 1.58
N ALA A 33 7.78 -2.64 0.34
CA ALA A 33 8.72 -2.25 -0.71
C ALA A 33 9.30 -0.83 -0.53
N SER A 34 8.54 0.08 0.09
CA SER A 34 8.93 1.49 0.26
C SER A 34 9.47 1.81 1.66
N GLY A 35 9.13 1.02 2.67
CA GLY A 35 9.39 1.31 4.09
C GLY A 35 8.52 2.43 4.68
N ARG A 36 7.65 3.07 3.88
CA ARG A 36 6.70 4.07 4.40
C ARG A 36 5.73 3.42 5.38
N ASN A 37 5.41 4.14 6.45
CA ASN A 37 4.51 3.66 7.49
C ASN A 37 3.62 4.78 8.02
N ARG A 38 2.52 4.39 8.67
CA ARG A 38 1.54 5.27 9.30
C ARG A 38 0.96 4.57 10.54
N SER A 39 0.79 5.31 11.63
CA SER A 39 -0.05 4.86 12.76
C SER A 39 -1.51 5.21 12.48
N PHE A 40 -2.44 4.37 12.93
CA PHE A 40 -3.87 4.58 12.76
C PHE A 40 -4.62 4.33 14.09
N GLU A 41 -5.72 5.05 14.28
CA GLU A 41 -6.70 4.88 15.37
C GLU A 41 -8.11 4.54 14.85
N LYS A 42 -8.25 4.42 13.52
CA LYS A 42 -9.48 4.01 12.84
C LYS A 42 -9.17 3.14 11.64
N LEU A 43 -10.13 2.31 11.25
CA LEU A 43 -10.01 1.47 10.05
C LEU A 43 -9.86 2.30 8.77
N ASP A 44 -10.56 3.43 8.68
CA ASP A 44 -10.51 4.32 7.51
C ASP A 44 -9.11 4.90 7.27
N GLU A 45 -8.38 5.26 8.33
CA GLU A 45 -7.00 5.77 8.23
C GLU A 45 -6.04 4.72 7.67
N MET A 46 -6.25 3.44 8.02
CA MET A 46 -5.52 2.32 7.44
C MET A 46 -5.88 2.13 5.96
N HIS A 47 -7.17 2.25 5.60
CA HIS A 47 -7.64 2.17 4.22
C HIS A 47 -7.08 3.30 3.35
N GLU A 48 -7.05 4.52 3.85
CA GLU A 48 -6.45 5.68 3.17
C GLU A 48 -4.97 5.41 2.83
N PHE A 49 -4.20 4.89 3.80
CA PHE A 49 -2.80 4.54 3.55
C PHE A 49 -2.65 3.48 2.47
N LEU A 50 -3.47 2.43 2.49
CA LEU A 50 -3.46 1.40 1.44
C LEU A 50 -3.75 2.00 0.05
N ALA A 51 -4.76 2.86 -0.04
CA ALA A 51 -5.16 3.48 -1.30
C ALA A 51 -4.05 4.36 -1.88
N GLU A 52 -3.42 5.20 -1.05
CA GLU A 52 -2.28 6.04 -1.43
C GLU A 52 -1.14 5.19 -2.01
N GLN A 53 -0.71 4.15 -1.28
CA GLN A 53 0.43 3.33 -1.69
C GLN A 53 0.15 2.53 -2.96
N LEU A 54 -1.07 1.98 -3.10
CA LEU A 54 -1.44 1.20 -4.29
C LEU A 54 -1.61 2.08 -5.54
N ALA A 55 -2.09 3.32 -5.39
CA ALA A 55 -2.18 4.27 -6.48
C ALA A 55 -0.78 4.65 -7.00
N GLU A 56 0.17 4.90 -6.10
CA GLU A 56 1.56 5.21 -6.47
C GLU A 56 2.28 4.05 -7.16
N THR A 57 2.12 2.81 -6.65
CA THR A 57 2.67 1.62 -7.31
C THR A 57 2.13 1.47 -8.74
N THR A 58 0.83 1.75 -8.95
CA THR A 58 0.20 1.67 -10.28
C THR A 58 0.71 2.77 -11.21
N ALA A 59 0.91 4.00 -10.71
CA ALA A 59 1.47 5.09 -11.49
C ALA A 59 2.92 4.83 -11.93
N SER A 60 3.71 4.16 -11.09
CA SER A 60 5.11 3.79 -11.39
C SER A 60 5.26 2.55 -12.28
N GLY A 61 4.21 1.74 -12.43
CA GLY A 61 4.17 0.54 -13.28
C GLY A 61 3.57 0.77 -14.68
N GLY A 62 3.11 1.99 -14.99
CA GLY A 62 2.61 2.37 -16.31
C GLY A 62 3.77 2.57 -17.29
N GLY A 63 4.02 1.56 -18.11
CA GLY A 63 5.03 1.60 -19.16
C GLY A 63 4.88 2.82 -20.09
N SER A 64 6.02 3.33 -20.54
CA SER A 64 6.08 4.13 -21.75
C SER A 64 5.37 3.41 -22.90
N PRO A 65 4.42 4.04 -23.61
CA PRO A 65 4.17 3.69 -25.00
C PRO A 65 5.33 4.28 -25.81
N SER A 66 6.49 3.62 -25.79
CA SER A 66 7.55 3.87 -26.79
C SER A 66 7.41 2.84 -27.89
N ASP A 67 6.98 3.35 -29.05
CA ASP A 67 7.37 2.92 -30.39
C ASP A 67 7.00 1.51 -30.82
N THR A 68 5.92 1.42 -31.60
CA THR A 68 5.93 0.57 -32.81
C THR A 68 5.59 1.42 -34.01
N LYS A 69 6.62 2.11 -34.51
CA LYS A 69 6.93 2.40 -35.91
C LYS A 69 5.87 1.93 -36.93
N ALA A 70 5.30 2.88 -37.67
CA ALA A 70 4.61 2.63 -38.93
C ALA A 70 5.53 1.86 -39.91
N PRO A 71 4.97 0.96 -40.72
CA PRO A 71 5.27 1.02 -42.13
C PRO A 71 4.03 0.78 -43.01
N GLY A 72 3.91 1.56 -44.08
CA GLY A 72 2.94 1.37 -45.16
C GLY A 72 2.53 2.68 -45.78
#